data_AF-A0AAV0QZ54-F1
#
_entry.id   AF-A0AAV0QZ54-F1
#
_cell.length_a   1.000
_cell.length_b   1.000
_cell.length_c   1.000
_cell.angle_alpha   90.00
_cell.angle_beta   90.00
_cell.angle_gamma   90.00
#
_symmetry.space_group_name_H-M   'P 1'
#
loop_
_entity.id
_entity.type
_entity.pdbx_description
1 polymer ?
#
loop_
_entity_poly.entity_id
_entity_poly.type
_entity_poly.pdbx_seq_one_letter_code
_entity_poly.pdbx_strand_id
1 'polypeptide(L)'
;MGFNLHSSSLNHAITFHKHPSISSLPHNHSVNNRQLSTVSARATTAQSSSTTADQRRSANYKPTTWSYEFLQSIKVKSNVQRHGCDVREGSQHVLKSYVMEEDSLLILELIDDIQRLGLAHRFESGIKKALDNLAFIIDGCNTMSSNMSLHEVALCFRLLRQNGYFVSHDVFKDLVSDKNNEALLKGCGHEDVRDMLSLYDASYLAYQGEDILDKAREHATERLNTFLMEISSSNGDENMEELVRHSLEVPLHRRMVMLEARWYIEAYKKKEGANMALLELAKLEFNMAQSVLQGDLKVSSRWWNNLGLAKELSFSRDRLVESFFWTVGMMFEPRFSSCRKDLTQVTSFITIIDDIYDVYGTMDELELFTDAVERYFLIISFQTWGFHLCNVLFNCCTRLTVES
;
A
#
# COMPACT_ATOMS: atom_id res chain seq x y z
N MET A 1 8.38 0.66 74.40
CA MET A 1 8.99 1.14 73.15
C MET A 1 8.22 0.55 71.99
N GLY A 2 7.46 1.38 71.26
CA GLY A 2 6.99 1.20 69.87
C GLY A 2 6.20 -0.04 69.44
N PHE A 3 4.87 0.10 69.34
CA PHE A 3 4.00 -0.58 68.37
C PHE A 3 3.39 0.49 67.44
N ASN A 4 3.37 0.26 66.11
CA ASN A 4 2.51 0.85 65.06
C ASN A 4 2.97 0.22 63.72
N LEU A 5 2.22 -0.50 62.88
CA LEU A 5 0.91 -0.34 62.21
C LEU A 5 0.78 0.86 61.25
N HIS A 6 0.45 0.48 60.00
CA HIS A 6 -0.40 1.12 58.99
C HIS A 6 0.10 2.20 58.00
N SER A 7 0.00 1.79 56.72
CA SER A 7 -0.63 2.45 55.56
C SER A 7 -0.16 3.84 55.09
N SER A 8 0.19 3.90 53.81
CA SER A 8 -0.52 4.78 52.87
C SER A 8 -0.32 4.29 51.44
N SER A 9 -1.45 3.95 50.82
CA SER A 9 -1.63 3.91 49.37
C SER A 9 -1.19 5.21 48.72
N LEU A 10 -0.62 5.13 47.53
CA LEU A 10 -0.77 6.19 46.53
C LEU A 10 -0.81 5.56 45.15
N ASN A 11 -2.06 5.35 44.71
CA ASN A 11 -2.46 5.27 43.31
C ASN A 11 -1.61 6.22 42.47
N HIS A 12 -0.79 5.69 41.57
CA HIS A 12 -0.47 6.40 40.34
C HIS A 12 -1.20 5.69 39.22
N ALA A 13 -2.38 6.24 38.94
CA ALA A 13 -3.09 5.99 37.70
C ALA A 13 -2.11 6.20 36.55
N ILE A 14 -1.89 5.16 35.74
CA ILE A 14 -1.29 5.33 34.42
C ILE A 14 -2.30 6.15 33.63
N THR A 15 -2.01 7.44 33.54
CA THR A 15 -2.80 8.38 32.79
C THR A 15 -2.39 8.21 31.34
N PHE A 16 -3.29 7.68 30.51
CA PHE A 16 -3.11 7.65 29.07
C PHE A 16 -3.07 9.09 28.56
N HIS A 17 -1.88 9.60 28.27
CA HIS A 17 -1.74 10.83 27.52
C HIS A 17 -2.13 10.54 26.07
N LYS A 18 -3.34 10.98 25.68
CA LYS A 18 -3.67 11.24 24.27
C LYS A 18 -2.61 12.17 23.70
N HIS A 19 -1.95 11.74 22.61
CA HIS A 19 -1.22 12.65 21.76
C HIS A 19 -2.14 13.81 21.34
N PRO A 20 -1.72 15.08 21.50
CA PRO A 20 -2.54 16.21 21.09
C PRO A 20 -2.67 16.25 19.58
N SER A 21 -3.91 16.36 19.15
CA SER A 21 -4.33 16.77 17.82
C SER A 21 -3.61 18.06 17.43
N ILE A 22 -3.05 18.10 16.23
CA ILE A 22 -2.45 19.32 15.66
C ILE A 22 -3.59 20.32 15.42
N SER A 23 -3.80 21.21 16.39
CA SER A 23 -4.69 22.37 16.27
C SER A 23 -3.88 23.58 15.82
N SER A 24 -4.25 24.13 14.67
CA SER A 24 -4.22 25.55 14.29
C SER A 24 -3.21 26.46 15.01
N LEU A 25 -2.21 26.94 14.25
CA LEU A 25 -1.39 28.08 14.63
C LEU A 25 -2.23 29.39 14.68
N PRO A 26 -1.98 30.29 15.65
CA PRO A 26 -2.74 31.53 15.80
C PRO A 26 -2.33 32.60 14.79
N HIS A 27 -3.33 33.20 14.13
CA HIS A 27 -3.20 34.47 13.41
C HIS A 27 -2.89 35.62 14.38
N ASN A 28 -1.70 36.19 14.28
CA ASN A 28 -1.39 37.50 14.86
C ASN A 28 -1.78 38.60 13.87
N HIS A 29 -2.91 39.26 14.12
CA HIS A 29 -3.25 40.53 13.50
C HIS A 29 -2.44 41.67 14.15
N SER A 30 -1.39 42.11 13.46
CA SER A 30 -0.76 43.41 13.70
C SER A 30 -1.34 44.42 12.71
N VAL A 31 -2.30 45.23 13.17
CA VAL A 31 -2.83 46.39 12.45
C VAL A 31 -1.75 47.48 12.43
N ASN A 32 -1.10 47.68 11.28
CA ASN A 32 -0.28 48.85 11.02
C ASN A 32 -1.02 49.81 10.09
N ASN A 33 -1.53 50.89 10.68
CA ASN A 33 -1.99 52.09 9.97
C ASN A 33 -0.85 52.65 9.13
N ARG A 34 -0.96 52.57 7.79
CA ARG A 34 -0.21 53.45 6.88
C ARG A 34 -1.17 54.23 6.00
N GLN A 35 -1.00 55.54 6.08
CA GLN A 35 -1.74 56.57 5.38
C GLN A 35 -1.76 56.32 3.86
N LEU A 36 -2.94 56.51 3.27
CA LEU A 36 -3.14 56.62 1.82
C LEU A 36 -2.40 57.86 1.30
N SER A 37 -1.26 57.66 0.64
CA SER A 37 -0.65 58.68 -0.22
C SER A 37 -1.00 58.39 -1.67
N THR A 38 -1.83 59.25 -2.25
CA THR A 38 -2.17 59.26 -3.67
C THR A 38 -0.90 59.55 -4.50
N VAL A 39 -0.39 58.56 -5.23
CA VAL A 39 0.67 58.78 -6.23
C VAL A 39 0.07 58.62 -7.61
N SER A 40 -0.03 59.74 -8.32
CA SER A 40 -0.36 59.80 -9.74
C SER A 40 0.80 59.22 -10.55
N ALA A 41 0.58 58.11 -11.24
CA ALA A 41 1.54 57.56 -12.19
C ALA A 41 1.18 58.01 -13.61
N ARG A 42 2.06 58.82 -14.19
CA ARG A 42 2.01 59.34 -15.54
C ARG A 42 2.34 58.21 -16.52
N ALA A 43 1.50 58.00 -17.52
CA ALA A 43 1.74 57.03 -18.58
C ALA A 43 2.98 57.42 -19.39
N THR A 44 4.02 56.59 -19.36
CA THR A 44 5.11 56.59 -20.34
C THR A 44 4.99 55.34 -21.19
N THR A 45 4.63 55.54 -22.45
CA THR A 45 4.73 54.57 -23.53
C THR A 45 6.19 54.16 -23.71
N ALA A 46 6.55 52.99 -23.19
CA ALA A 46 7.80 52.33 -23.54
C ALA A 46 7.56 51.48 -24.80
N GLN A 47 8.32 51.79 -25.84
CA GLN A 47 8.34 51.07 -27.10
C GLN A 47 8.66 49.59 -26.90
N SER A 48 7.97 48.76 -27.67
CA SER A 48 8.15 47.33 -27.83
C SER A 48 9.62 46.94 -28.07
N SER A 49 10.22 46.23 -27.12
CA SER A 49 11.36 45.35 -27.37
C SER A 49 10.85 43.92 -27.53
N SER A 50 10.67 43.49 -28.78
CA SER A 50 10.52 42.08 -29.11
C SER A 50 11.83 41.34 -28.84
N THR A 51 11.77 40.32 -27.97
CA THR A 51 12.40 38.97 -28.02
C THR A 51 13.05 38.53 -26.71
N THR A 52 12.28 37.79 -25.90
CA THR A 52 12.44 36.34 -25.76
C THR A 52 11.04 35.77 -25.70
N ALA A 53 10.64 34.94 -26.68
CA ALA A 53 9.50 34.06 -26.43
C ALA A 53 9.92 33.19 -25.24
N ASP A 54 9.24 33.29 -24.10
CA ASP A 54 9.44 32.35 -23.00
C ASP A 54 9.21 30.95 -23.56
N GLN A 55 10.31 30.26 -23.89
CA GLN A 55 10.24 28.88 -24.33
C GLN A 55 9.79 28.07 -23.12
N ARG A 56 8.51 27.72 -23.13
CA ARG A 56 7.93 26.78 -22.18
C ARG A 56 8.79 25.52 -22.16
N ARG A 57 9.23 25.12 -20.96
CA ARG A 57 9.90 23.85 -20.80
C ARG A 57 8.89 22.73 -21.08
N SER A 58 9.42 21.63 -21.61
CA SER A 58 8.65 20.41 -21.87
C SER A 58 9.52 19.22 -21.51
N ALA A 59 8.92 18.24 -20.84
CA ALA A 59 9.57 16.97 -20.53
C ALA A 59 9.46 15.95 -21.68
N ASN A 60 8.81 16.31 -22.80
CA ASN A 60 8.59 15.43 -23.95
C ASN A 60 7.91 14.10 -23.58
N TYR A 61 6.88 14.18 -22.75
CA TYR A 61 6.13 13.01 -22.30
C TYR A 61 5.58 12.20 -23.47
N LYS A 62 5.65 10.87 -23.33
CA LYS A 62 5.02 9.96 -24.29
C LYS A 62 3.50 9.98 -24.12
N PRO A 63 2.74 9.76 -25.20
CA PRO A 63 1.30 9.54 -25.10
C PRO A 63 0.92 8.39 -24.14
N THR A 64 -0.34 8.35 -23.74
CA THR A 64 -0.90 7.18 -23.03
C THR A 64 -0.71 5.91 -23.84
N THR A 65 -0.39 4.81 -23.15
CA THR A 65 -0.24 3.48 -23.77
C THR A 65 -1.59 2.87 -24.17
N TRP A 66 -2.67 3.24 -23.48
CA TRP A 66 -4.00 2.67 -23.69
C TRP A 66 -4.91 3.67 -24.39
N SER A 67 -5.45 3.29 -25.55
CA SER A 67 -6.45 4.13 -26.21
C SER A 67 -7.77 4.12 -25.44
N TYR A 68 -8.44 5.27 -25.39
CA TYR A 68 -9.74 5.39 -24.71
C TYR A 68 -10.82 4.53 -25.39
N GLU A 69 -10.72 4.33 -26.71
CA GLU A 69 -11.59 3.40 -27.45
C GLU A 69 -11.40 1.96 -26.98
N PHE A 70 -10.15 1.54 -26.76
CA PHE A 70 -9.85 0.22 -26.20
C PHE A 70 -10.44 0.09 -24.79
N LEU A 71 -10.20 1.07 -23.92
CA LEU A 71 -10.76 1.06 -22.55
C LEU A 71 -12.29 0.95 -22.57
N GLN A 72 -12.96 1.71 -23.45
CA GLN A 72 -14.41 1.62 -23.60
C GLN A 72 -14.90 0.30 -24.22
N SER A 73 -14.05 -0.40 -24.97
CA SER A 73 -14.38 -1.71 -25.57
C SER A 73 -14.35 -2.90 -24.59
N ILE A 74 -13.74 -2.72 -23.41
CA ILE A 74 -13.57 -3.81 -22.42
C ILE A 74 -14.94 -4.41 -22.03
N LYS A 75 -15.09 -5.72 -22.18
CA LYS A 75 -16.33 -6.44 -21.84
C LYS A 75 -16.33 -6.82 -20.35
N VAL A 76 -17.11 -6.09 -19.56
CA VAL A 76 -17.30 -6.39 -18.13
C VAL A 76 -18.31 -7.53 -17.98
N LYS A 77 -17.88 -8.67 -17.41
CA LYS A 77 -18.76 -9.83 -17.20
C LYS A 77 -19.62 -9.59 -15.96
N SER A 78 -20.94 -9.62 -16.11
CA SER A 78 -21.93 -9.32 -15.06
C SER A 78 -22.31 -10.52 -14.17
N ASN A 79 -21.59 -11.64 -14.24
CA ASN A 79 -22.05 -12.91 -13.68
C ASN A 79 -21.98 -13.02 -12.13
N VAL A 80 -22.00 -11.92 -11.39
CA VAL A 80 -21.81 -11.86 -9.92
C VAL A 80 -22.73 -12.82 -9.14
N GLN A 81 -23.93 -13.11 -9.65
CA GLN A 81 -24.95 -13.89 -8.92
C GLN A 81 -24.73 -15.42 -8.91
N ARG A 82 -24.27 -16.06 -10.00
CA ARG A 82 -23.96 -17.51 -9.98
C ARG A 82 -22.74 -17.80 -9.11
N HIS A 83 -21.76 -16.90 -9.12
CA HIS A 83 -20.49 -17.06 -8.43
C HIS A 83 -20.60 -16.89 -6.90
N GLY A 84 -21.58 -16.14 -6.40
CA GLY A 84 -21.79 -15.99 -4.96
C GLY A 84 -22.10 -17.31 -4.24
N CYS A 85 -22.69 -18.29 -4.92
CA CYS A 85 -23.00 -19.61 -4.36
C CYS A 85 -21.73 -20.47 -4.24
N ASP A 86 -20.97 -20.61 -5.33
CA ASP A 86 -19.71 -21.38 -5.37
C ASP A 86 -18.68 -20.81 -4.38
N VAL A 87 -18.60 -19.49 -4.27
CA VAL A 87 -17.71 -18.85 -3.29
C VAL A 87 -18.15 -19.15 -1.85
N ARG A 88 -19.46 -19.12 -1.57
CA ARG A 88 -19.95 -19.36 -0.21
C ARG A 88 -19.63 -20.78 0.24
N GLU A 89 -19.74 -21.75 -0.66
CA GLU A 89 -19.37 -23.15 -0.40
C GLU A 89 -17.85 -23.29 -0.19
N GLY A 90 -17.02 -22.73 -1.07
CA GLY A 90 -15.56 -22.75 -0.91
C GLY A 90 -15.11 -22.08 0.40
N SER A 91 -15.72 -20.95 0.76
CA SER A 91 -15.42 -20.23 2.00
C SER A 91 -15.79 -21.04 3.24
N GLN A 92 -16.92 -21.76 3.22
CA GLN A 92 -17.33 -22.62 4.33
C GLN A 92 -16.39 -23.81 4.55
N HIS A 93 -15.85 -24.39 3.48
CA HIS A 93 -14.87 -25.46 3.59
C HIS A 93 -13.56 -24.98 4.23
N VAL A 94 -13.08 -23.79 3.85
CA VAL A 94 -11.88 -23.17 4.45
C VAL A 94 -12.14 -22.74 5.89
N LEU A 95 -13.32 -22.21 6.20
CA LEU A 95 -13.72 -21.89 7.58
C LEU A 95 -13.80 -23.14 8.47
N LYS A 96 -14.16 -24.30 7.93
CA LYS A 96 -14.13 -25.56 8.68
C LYS A 96 -12.71 -26.02 8.99
N SER A 97 -11.74 -25.83 8.09
CA SER A 97 -10.35 -26.18 8.38
C SER A 97 -9.77 -25.34 9.52
N TYR A 98 -10.15 -24.06 9.63
CA TYR A 98 -9.78 -23.21 10.78
C TYR A 98 -10.23 -23.71 12.15
N VAL A 99 -11.37 -24.41 12.22
CA VAL A 99 -11.98 -24.80 13.51
C VAL A 99 -11.53 -26.19 13.96
N MET A 100 -11.02 -27.01 13.04
CA MET A 100 -10.66 -28.40 13.30
C MET A 100 -9.15 -28.63 13.43
N GLU A 101 -8.33 -27.64 13.06
CA GLU A 101 -6.87 -27.76 13.14
C GLU A 101 -6.38 -27.34 14.52
N GLU A 102 -5.66 -28.24 15.21
CA GLU A 102 -5.01 -27.96 16.50
C GLU A 102 -3.53 -27.60 16.33
N ASP A 103 -2.96 -27.86 15.14
CA ASP A 103 -1.58 -27.53 14.81
C ASP A 103 -1.42 -26.04 14.47
N SER A 104 -0.62 -25.33 15.27
CA SER A 104 -0.36 -23.90 15.11
C SER A 104 0.33 -23.57 13.79
N LEU A 105 1.25 -24.44 13.32
CA LEU A 105 1.96 -24.23 12.07
C LEU A 105 1.01 -24.30 10.87
N LEU A 106 0.13 -25.30 10.82
CA LEU A 106 -0.85 -25.45 9.75
C LEU A 106 -1.83 -24.27 9.68
N ILE A 107 -2.23 -23.74 10.84
CA ILE A 107 -3.06 -22.53 10.91
C ILE A 107 -2.31 -21.31 10.35
N LEU A 108 -1.04 -21.13 10.74
CA LEU A 108 -0.22 -20.01 10.29
C LEU A 108 0.01 -20.07 8.76
N GLU A 109 0.34 -21.25 8.23
CA GLU A 109 0.52 -21.47 6.79
C GLU A 109 -0.76 -21.21 6.01
N LEU A 110 -1.91 -21.65 6.53
CA LEU A 110 -3.21 -21.40 5.89
C LEU A 110 -3.55 -19.91 5.87
N ILE A 111 -3.29 -19.18 6.96
CA ILE A 111 -3.48 -17.73 7.00
C ILE A 111 -2.59 -17.05 5.96
N ASP A 112 -1.32 -17.46 5.87
CA ASP A 112 -0.38 -16.92 4.88
C ASP A 112 -0.85 -17.18 3.45
N ASP A 113 -1.24 -18.42 3.13
CA ASP A 113 -1.78 -18.80 1.83
C ASP A 113 -3.00 -17.93 1.47
N ILE A 114 -3.94 -17.74 2.42
CA ILE A 114 -5.14 -16.90 2.21
C ILE A 114 -4.78 -15.44 1.96
N GLN A 115 -3.82 -14.88 2.69
CA GLN A 115 -3.39 -13.50 2.50
C GLN A 115 -2.70 -13.31 1.14
N ARG A 116 -1.77 -14.21 0.79
CA ARG A 116 -1.02 -14.15 -0.47
C ARG A 116 -1.89 -14.43 -1.69
N LEU A 117 -2.95 -15.23 -1.55
CA LEU A 117 -3.98 -15.42 -2.59
C LEU A 117 -4.95 -14.24 -2.73
N GLY A 118 -4.80 -13.16 -1.94
CA GLY A 118 -5.67 -11.97 -1.99
C GLY A 118 -7.05 -12.18 -1.37
N LEU A 119 -7.22 -13.23 -0.56
CA LEU A 119 -8.50 -13.64 0.03
C LEU A 119 -8.72 -13.12 1.45
N ALA A 120 -7.73 -12.45 2.06
CA ALA A 120 -7.79 -11.97 3.45
C ALA A 120 -9.09 -11.23 3.78
N HIS A 121 -9.55 -10.35 2.89
CA HIS A 121 -10.77 -9.55 3.04
C HIS A 121 -12.07 -10.36 3.17
N ARG A 122 -12.04 -11.67 2.86
CA ARG A 122 -13.17 -12.60 3.02
C ARG A 122 -13.14 -13.37 4.33
N PHE A 123 -11.95 -13.51 4.92
CA PHE A 123 -11.70 -14.30 6.11
C PHE A 123 -11.28 -13.44 7.30
N GLU A 124 -11.51 -12.12 7.25
CA GLU A 124 -11.08 -11.14 8.27
C GLU A 124 -11.38 -11.62 9.70
N SER A 125 -12.61 -12.05 9.97
CA SER A 125 -13.00 -12.53 11.32
C SER A 125 -12.33 -13.85 11.71
N GLY A 126 -12.11 -14.75 10.75
CA GLY A 126 -11.46 -16.04 10.98
C GLY A 126 -9.97 -15.87 11.27
N ILE A 127 -9.28 -15.08 10.44
CA ILE A 127 -7.88 -14.69 10.63
C ILE A 127 -7.72 -13.99 11.98
N LYS A 128 -8.56 -12.98 12.28
CA LYS A 128 -8.49 -12.26 13.54
C LYS A 128 -8.62 -13.20 14.74
N LYS A 129 -9.62 -14.08 14.74
CA LYS A 129 -9.85 -15.03 15.84
C LYS A 129 -8.67 -15.99 16.02
N ALA A 130 -8.11 -16.50 14.92
CA ALA A 130 -6.94 -17.38 14.97
C ALA A 130 -5.71 -16.65 15.56
N LEU A 131 -5.46 -15.42 15.14
CA LEU A 131 -4.35 -14.61 15.65
C LEU A 131 -4.56 -14.16 17.11
N ASP A 132 -5.79 -13.81 17.51
CA ASP A 132 -6.14 -13.51 18.90
C ASP A 132 -5.83 -14.71 19.82
N ASN A 133 -6.17 -15.93 19.37
CA ASN A 133 -5.87 -17.17 20.10
C ASN A 133 -4.35 -17.42 20.20
N LEU A 134 -3.62 -17.25 19.09
CA LEU A 134 -2.16 -17.42 19.08
C LEU A 134 -1.49 -16.41 20.01
N ALA A 135 -1.87 -15.12 19.94
CA ALA A 135 -1.37 -14.08 20.83
C ALA A 135 -1.60 -14.44 22.31
N PHE A 136 -2.80 -14.92 22.65
CA PHE A 136 -3.11 -15.35 24.02
C PHE A 136 -2.21 -16.50 24.49
N ILE A 137 -1.93 -17.49 23.63
CA ILE A 137 -1.04 -18.62 23.97
C ILE A 137 0.38 -18.12 24.22
N ILE A 138 0.89 -17.21 23.38
CA ILE A 138 2.25 -16.68 23.49
C ILE A 138 2.42 -15.87 24.78
N ASP A 139 1.47 -14.99 25.08
CA ASP A 139 1.48 -14.18 26.30
C ASP A 139 1.37 -15.05 27.56
N GLY A 140 0.57 -16.12 27.52
CA GLY A 140 0.38 -17.04 28.64
C GLY A 140 1.58 -17.96 28.92
N CYS A 141 2.33 -18.32 27.87
CA CYS A 141 3.48 -19.24 27.95
C CYS A 141 4.84 -18.52 28.11
N ASN A 142 4.87 -17.18 28.12
CA ASN A 142 6.06 -16.35 28.28
C ASN A 142 7.20 -16.58 27.27
N THR A 143 6.98 -17.35 26.20
CA THR A 143 7.91 -17.53 25.07
C THR A 143 7.20 -18.25 23.91
N MET A 144 7.57 -17.93 22.66
CA MET A 144 7.44 -18.86 21.53
C MET A 144 8.14 -20.16 21.93
N SER A 145 7.43 -21.29 21.91
CA SER A 145 7.92 -22.56 22.45
C SER A 145 9.30 -22.92 21.87
N SER A 146 10.22 -23.41 22.71
CA SER A 146 11.54 -23.90 22.31
C SER A 146 11.51 -25.07 21.31
N ASN A 147 10.31 -25.58 20.99
CA ASN A 147 10.08 -26.68 20.06
C ASN A 147 9.59 -26.21 18.67
N MET A 148 9.34 -24.91 18.46
CA MET A 148 8.91 -24.38 17.17
C MET A 148 10.09 -24.28 16.21
N SER A 149 9.85 -24.55 14.92
CA SER A 149 10.86 -24.33 13.87
C SER A 149 11.09 -22.84 13.64
N LEU A 150 12.22 -22.47 13.01
CA LEU A 150 12.48 -21.07 12.66
C LEU A 150 11.41 -20.54 11.69
N HIS A 151 10.96 -21.35 10.74
CA HIS A 151 9.81 -21.05 9.88
C HIS A 151 8.58 -20.67 10.70
N GLU A 152 8.19 -21.49 11.68
CA GLU A 152 6.99 -21.27 12.49
C GLU A 152 7.10 -19.97 13.31
N VAL A 153 8.23 -19.75 13.98
CA VAL A 153 8.48 -18.54 14.77
C VAL A 153 8.44 -17.29 13.89
N ALA A 154 9.12 -17.32 12.74
CA ALA A 154 9.16 -16.20 11.81
C ALA A 154 7.79 -15.90 11.20
N LEU A 155 7.04 -16.94 10.82
CA LEU A 155 5.70 -16.80 10.27
C LEU A 155 4.72 -16.23 11.31
N CYS A 156 4.77 -16.73 12.54
CA CYS A 156 3.93 -16.23 13.62
C CYS A 156 4.24 -14.76 13.94
N PHE A 157 5.52 -14.43 14.10
CA PHE A 157 5.98 -13.05 14.30
C PHE A 157 5.47 -12.11 13.20
N ARG A 158 5.63 -12.52 11.94
CA ARG A 158 5.20 -11.73 10.78
C ARG A 158 3.70 -11.50 10.78
N LEU A 159 2.91 -12.57 10.89
CA LEU A 159 1.45 -12.50 10.81
C LEU A 159 0.85 -11.70 11.97
N LEU A 160 1.39 -11.85 13.19
CA LEU A 160 0.97 -11.06 14.34
C LEU A 160 1.29 -9.57 14.14
N ARG A 161 2.53 -9.21 13.78
CA ARG A 161 2.89 -7.80 13.56
C ARG A 161 2.11 -7.15 12.43
N GLN A 162 1.88 -7.85 11.32
CA GLN A 162 1.05 -7.36 10.20
C GLN A 162 -0.39 -7.05 10.63
N ASN A 163 -0.89 -7.73 11.66
CA ASN A 163 -2.25 -7.54 12.18
C ASN A 163 -2.29 -6.65 13.44
N GLY A 164 -1.21 -5.92 13.73
CA GLY A 164 -1.16 -4.90 14.77
C GLY A 164 -0.86 -5.41 16.18
N TYR A 165 -0.50 -6.69 16.34
CA TYR A 165 -0.03 -7.21 17.62
C TYR A 165 1.45 -6.82 17.84
N PHE A 166 1.79 -6.50 19.08
CA PHE A 166 3.19 -6.33 19.47
C PHE A 166 3.81 -7.71 19.73
N VAL A 167 4.92 -7.99 19.07
CA VAL A 167 5.74 -9.20 19.32
C VAL A 167 7.19 -8.74 19.46
N SER A 168 7.87 -9.09 20.56
CA SER A 168 9.26 -8.69 20.76
C SER A 168 10.18 -9.30 19.71
N HIS A 169 11.11 -8.51 19.16
CA HIS A 169 12.14 -9.01 18.26
C HIS A 169 13.17 -9.92 18.97
N ASP A 170 13.15 -9.97 20.31
CA ASP A 170 14.02 -10.84 21.10
C ASP A 170 13.79 -12.33 20.84
N VAL A 171 12.67 -12.70 20.21
CA VAL A 171 12.43 -14.08 19.74
C VAL A 171 13.50 -14.56 18.75
N PHE A 172 14.24 -13.65 18.10
CA PHE A 172 15.36 -13.96 17.21
C PHE A 172 16.73 -13.69 17.83
N LYS A 173 16.80 -13.39 19.13
CA LYS A 173 18.07 -13.01 19.78
C LYS A 173 19.10 -14.13 19.71
N ASP A 174 18.69 -15.36 20.01
CA ASP A 174 19.59 -16.52 20.03
C ASP A 174 20.13 -16.87 18.64
N LEU A 175 19.34 -16.58 17.58
CA LEU A 175 19.77 -16.71 16.19
C LEU A 175 20.92 -15.73 15.86
N VAL A 176 20.86 -14.52 16.41
CA VAL A 176 21.77 -13.41 16.06
C VAL A 176 22.96 -13.28 17.04
N SER A 177 22.83 -13.76 18.28
CA SER A 177 23.85 -13.58 19.32
C SER A 177 24.99 -14.58 19.27
N ASP A 178 24.79 -15.76 18.68
CA ASP A 178 25.76 -16.84 18.80
C ASP A 178 26.69 -16.89 17.58
N LYS A 179 27.93 -16.39 17.74
CA LYS A 179 28.99 -16.53 16.73
C LYS A 179 29.34 -17.99 16.42
N ASN A 180 28.94 -18.93 17.28
CA ASN A 180 29.13 -20.37 17.09
C ASN A 180 27.93 -21.08 16.46
N ASN A 181 26.83 -20.38 16.15
CA ASN A 181 25.70 -20.99 15.45
C ASN A 181 25.97 -21.27 13.98
N GLU A 182 27.22 -21.20 13.50
CA GLU A 182 27.65 -21.75 12.21
C GLU A 182 27.08 -23.15 11.90
N ALA A 183 26.68 -23.94 12.91
CA ALA A 183 26.06 -25.26 12.77
C ALA A 183 24.55 -25.25 12.44
N LEU A 184 23.74 -24.34 12.99
CA LEU A 184 22.37 -24.05 12.49
C LEU A 184 22.42 -23.41 11.09
N LEU A 185 23.61 -22.93 10.73
CA LEU A 185 23.96 -22.20 9.53
C LEU A 185 24.80 -23.06 8.57
N LYS A 186 24.70 -24.39 8.54
CA LYS A 186 25.57 -25.23 7.66
C LYS A 186 24.84 -26.19 6.72
N GLY A 187 23.52 -26.24 6.72
CA GLY A 187 22.77 -27.16 5.86
C GLY A 187 21.96 -26.44 4.80
N CYS A 188 22.36 -26.47 3.52
CA CYS A 188 21.53 -26.03 2.39
C CYS A 188 20.39 -27.04 2.07
N GLY A 189 19.63 -27.45 3.09
CA GLY A 189 18.44 -28.29 2.91
C GLY A 189 17.22 -27.45 2.51
N HIS A 190 16.17 -28.09 2.00
CA HIS A 190 14.90 -27.42 1.68
C HIS A 190 14.27 -26.74 2.92
N GLU A 191 14.45 -27.33 4.11
CA GLU A 191 14.02 -26.74 5.38
C GLU A 191 14.77 -25.45 5.72
N ASP A 192 16.08 -25.38 5.43
CA ASP A 192 16.89 -24.17 5.64
C ASP A 192 16.42 -23.01 4.74
N VAL A 193 16.12 -23.28 3.48
CA VAL A 193 15.63 -22.24 2.55
C VAL A 193 14.26 -21.69 2.97
N ARG A 194 13.37 -22.58 3.43
CA ARG A 194 12.04 -22.20 3.90
C ARG A 194 12.11 -21.36 5.18
N ASP A 195 12.98 -21.74 6.11
CA ASP A 195 13.27 -20.97 7.32
C ASP A 195 13.80 -19.58 6.95
N MET A 196 14.79 -19.49 6.05
CA MET A 196 15.37 -18.23 5.62
C MET A 196 14.38 -17.33 4.88
N LEU A 197 13.52 -17.87 4.01
CA LEU A 197 12.45 -17.10 3.37
C LEU A 197 11.52 -16.44 4.40
N SER A 198 11.15 -17.21 5.42
CA SER A 198 10.20 -16.76 6.44
C SER A 198 10.83 -15.71 7.34
N LEU A 199 12.09 -15.93 7.72
CA LEU A 199 12.89 -14.96 8.47
C LEU A 199 13.10 -13.67 7.67
N TYR A 200 13.43 -13.79 6.39
CA TYR A 200 13.59 -12.66 5.48
C TYR A 200 12.30 -11.84 5.44
N ASP A 201 11.14 -12.44 5.17
CA ASP A 201 9.87 -11.71 5.14
C ASP A 201 9.49 -11.11 6.50
N ALA A 202 9.74 -11.82 7.60
CA ALA A 202 9.49 -11.32 8.96
C ALA A 202 10.36 -10.09 9.30
N SER A 203 11.62 -10.09 8.87
CA SER A 203 12.57 -9.02 9.15
C SER A 203 12.17 -7.65 8.59
N TYR A 204 11.30 -7.60 7.57
CA TYR A 204 10.79 -6.34 7.00
C TYR A 204 9.75 -5.64 7.87
N LEU A 205 9.32 -6.24 8.98
CA LEU A 205 8.44 -5.64 9.98
C LEU A 205 9.20 -4.99 11.14
N ALA A 206 10.50 -4.73 10.96
CA ALA A 206 11.32 -4.05 11.96
C ALA A 206 10.88 -2.61 12.20
N TYR A 207 10.88 -2.22 13.48
CA TYR A 207 10.82 -0.83 13.91
C TYR A 207 12.22 -0.25 14.07
N GLN A 208 12.30 1.09 14.10
CA GLN A 208 13.55 1.80 14.36
C GLN A 208 14.17 1.34 15.70
N GLY A 209 15.43 0.88 15.66
CA GLY A 209 16.17 0.41 16.84
C GLY A 209 16.10 -1.10 17.09
N GLU A 210 15.39 -1.86 16.26
CA GLU A 210 15.34 -3.32 16.34
C GLU A 210 16.47 -3.99 15.53
N ASP A 211 17.73 -3.69 15.87
CA ASP A 211 18.94 -4.12 15.12
C ASP A 211 19.05 -5.64 14.92
N ILE A 212 18.37 -6.44 15.75
CA ILE A 212 18.30 -7.90 15.62
C ILE A 212 17.64 -8.29 14.29
N LEU A 213 16.58 -7.59 13.88
CA LEU A 213 15.87 -7.87 12.64
C LEU A 213 16.66 -7.43 11.41
N ASP A 214 17.43 -6.35 11.50
CA ASP A 214 18.33 -5.94 10.42
C ASP A 214 19.42 -7.00 10.18
N LYS A 215 20.03 -7.53 11.25
CA LYS A 215 20.99 -8.64 11.16
C LYS A 215 20.35 -9.92 10.62
N ALA A 216 19.13 -10.23 11.08
CA ALA A 216 18.38 -11.38 10.56
C ALA A 216 18.10 -11.24 9.05
N ARG A 217 17.77 -10.03 8.59
CA ARG A 217 17.55 -9.73 7.17
C ARG A 217 18.81 -9.93 6.34
N GLU A 218 19.93 -9.37 6.78
CA GLU A 218 21.24 -9.51 6.12
C GLU A 218 21.62 -10.99 6.00
N HIS A 219 21.48 -11.72 7.11
CA HIS A 219 21.78 -13.14 7.17
C HIS A 219 20.91 -13.97 6.24
N ALA A 220 19.58 -13.81 6.31
CA ALA A 220 18.67 -14.54 5.44
C ALA A 220 18.93 -14.21 3.96
N THR A 221 19.23 -12.95 3.65
CA THR A 221 19.55 -12.51 2.28
C THR A 221 20.82 -13.18 1.75
N GLU A 222 21.88 -13.27 2.56
CA GLU A 222 23.12 -13.97 2.20
C GLU A 222 22.82 -15.43 1.84
N ARG A 223 22.06 -16.12 2.70
CA ARG A 223 21.69 -17.54 2.50
C ARG A 223 20.84 -17.80 1.27
N LEU A 224 19.82 -16.97 1.07
CA LEU A 224 18.96 -17.07 -0.10
C LEU A 224 19.76 -16.84 -1.40
N ASN A 225 20.76 -15.95 -1.39
CA ASN A 225 21.64 -15.76 -2.54
C ASN A 225 22.60 -16.96 -2.76
N THR A 226 23.17 -17.52 -1.69
CA THR A 226 24.00 -18.74 -1.79
C THR A 226 23.20 -19.90 -2.39
N PHE A 227 21.97 -20.11 -1.92
CA PHE A 227 21.05 -21.11 -2.47
C PHE A 227 20.83 -20.93 -3.98
N LEU A 228 20.60 -19.69 -4.44
CA LEU A 228 20.44 -19.42 -5.87
C LEU A 228 21.69 -19.74 -6.70
N MET A 229 22.89 -19.54 -6.15
CA MET A 229 24.15 -19.91 -6.82
C MET A 229 24.33 -21.43 -6.92
N GLU A 230 23.95 -22.17 -5.88
CA GLU A 230 24.07 -23.63 -5.81
C GLU A 230 23.03 -24.33 -6.72
N ILE A 231 21.78 -23.87 -6.70
CA ILE A 231 20.75 -24.37 -7.62
C ILE A 231 21.08 -24.02 -9.06
N SER A 232 21.63 -22.84 -9.38
CA SER A 232 22.02 -22.56 -10.77
C SER A 232 23.08 -23.54 -11.31
N SER A 233 23.77 -24.25 -10.42
CA SER A 233 24.83 -25.23 -10.74
C SER A 233 24.35 -26.68 -10.73
N SER A 234 23.09 -26.95 -10.35
CA SER A 234 22.50 -28.28 -10.24
C SER A 234 21.06 -28.27 -10.80
N ASN A 235 20.51 -29.38 -11.32
CA ASN A 235 19.09 -29.39 -11.71
C ASN A 235 18.19 -29.45 -10.46
N GLY A 236 18.16 -28.35 -9.70
CA GLY A 236 17.50 -28.21 -8.40
C GLY A 236 15.99 -27.99 -8.48
N ASP A 237 15.38 -27.67 -7.34
CA ASP A 237 13.95 -27.39 -7.22
C ASP A 237 13.60 -26.02 -7.84
N GLU A 238 13.15 -26.05 -9.10
CA GLU A 238 12.72 -24.85 -9.86
C GLU A 238 11.64 -24.03 -9.14
N ASN A 239 10.77 -24.65 -8.35
CA ASN A 239 9.69 -23.94 -7.66
C ASN A 239 10.24 -23.11 -6.49
N MET A 240 11.16 -23.70 -5.71
CA MET A 240 11.82 -22.99 -4.62
C MET A 240 12.72 -21.88 -5.15
N GLU A 241 13.42 -22.12 -6.26
CA GLU A 241 14.20 -21.10 -6.94
C GLU A 241 13.35 -19.89 -7.36
N GLU A 242 12.15 -20.13 -7.93
CA GLU A 242 11.20 -19.08 -8.30
C GLU A 242 10.73 -18.27 -7.08
N LEU A 243 10.39 -18.96 -5.97
CA LEU A 243 9.98 -18.33 -4.70
C LEU A 243 11.07 -17.45 -4.09
N VAL A 244 12.33 -17.93 -4.11
CA VAL A 244 13.47 -17.18 -3.58
C VAL A 244 13.76 -15.94 -4.42
N ARG A 245 13.79 -16.07 -5.75
CA ARG A 245 13.98 -14.92 -6.64
C ARG A 245 12.89 -13.88 -6.47
N HIS A 246 11.64 -14.33 -6.41
CA HIS A 246 10.50 -13.44 -6.17
C HIS A 246 10.71 -12.70 -4.85
N SER A 247 10.91 -13.39 -3.72
CA SER A 247 11.07 -12.73 -2.41
C SER A 247 12.25 -11.73 -2.37
N LEU A 248 13.38 -12.05 -2.99
CA LEU A 248 14.54 -11.15 -3.06
C LEU A 248 14.34 -9.92 -3.96
N GLU A 249 13.49 -10.00 -4.99
CA GLU A 249 13.18 -8.84 -5.85
C GLU A 249 12.43 -7.74 -5.08
N VAL A 250 11.35 -8.14 -4.38
CA VAL A 250 10.59 -7.28 -3.48
C VAL A 250 10.12 -8.15 -2.31
N PRO A 251 10.36 -7.76 -1.05
CA PRO A 251 9.92 -8.54 0.10
C PRO A 251 8.40 -8.52 0.24
N LEU A 252 7.81 -9.58 0.79
CA LEU A 252 6.35 -9.75 0.83
C LEU A 252 5.64 -8.54 1.46
N HIS A 253 6.18 -7.97 2.54
CA HIS A 253 5.59 -6.82 3.24
C HIS A 253 5.50 -5.55 2.37
N ARG A 254 6.28 -5.43 1.29
CA ARG A 254 6.28 -4.26 0.39
C ARG A 254 5.53 -4.51 -0.93
N ARG A 255 4.90 -5.68 -1.09
CA ARG A 255 4.20 -6.05 -2.32
C ARG A 255 2.76 -5.55 -2.32
N MET A 256 2.29 -5.18 -3.51
CA MET A 256 0.88 -4.94 -3.76
C MET A 256 0.12 -6.27 -3.77
N VAL A 257 -0.89 -6.40 -2.91
CA VAL A 257 -1.64 -7.64 -2.68
C VAL A 257 -2.17 -8.26 -3.97
N MET A 258 -2.75 -7.48 -4.89
CA MET A 258 -3.29 -8.02 -6.16
C MET A 258 -2.20 -8.54 -7.11
N LEU A 259 -1.02 -7.93 -7.11
CA LEU A 259 0.09 -8.41 -7.93
C LEU A 259 0.67 -9.69 -7.32
N GLU A 260 0.81 -9.73 -6.00
CA GLU A 260 1.17 -10.95 -5.28
C GLU A 260 0.16 -12.06 -5.56
N ALA A 261 -1.14 -11.80 -5.42
CA ALA A 261 -2.19 -12.80 -5.67
C ALA A 261 -2.14 -13.34 -7.10
N ARG A 262 -1.91 -12.50 -8.11
CA ARG A 262 -1.82 -12.96 -9.50
C ARG A 262 -0.68 -13.95 -9.70
N TRP A 263 0.49 -13.66 -9.12
CA TRP A 263 1.67 -14.51 -9.20
C TRP A 263 1.48 -15.77 -8.33
N TYR A 264 1.04 -15.58 -7.09
CA TYR A 264 0.92 -16.62 -6.09
C TYR A 264 -0.15 -17.65 -6.42
N ILE A 265 -1.21 -17.31 -7.18
CA ILE A 265 -2.15 -18.30 -7.71
C ILE A 265 -1.44 -19.38 -8.54
N GLU A 266 -0.44 -19.01 -9.35
CA GLU A 266 0.33 -19.97 -10.14
C GLU A 266 1.35 -20.72 -9.27
N ALA A 267 2.01 -20.04 -8.34
CA ALA A 267 2.96 -20.68 -7.41
C ALA A 267 2.26 -21.68 -6.48
N TYR A 268 1.12 -21.29 -5.90
CA TYR A 268 0.29 -22.11 -5.01
C TYR A 268 -0.23 -23.37 -5.70
N LYS A 269 -0.55 -23.29 -7.00
CA LYS A 269 -0.94 -24.46 -7.80
C LYS A 269 0.15 -25.53 -7.87
N LYS A 270 1.43 -25.15 -7.76
CA LYS A 270 2.58 -26.05 -7.77
C LYS A 270 2.97 -26.56 -6.37
N LYS A 271 2.44 -25.95 -5.29
CA LYS A 271 2.75 -26.30 -3.89
C LYS A 271 2.28 -27.72 -3.57
N GLU A 272 3.13 -28.51 -2.95
CA GLU A 272 2.75 -29.83 -2.43
C GLU A 272 1.68 -29.68 -1.34
N GLY A 273 0.62 -30.50 -1.39
CA GLY A 273 -0.49 -30.40 -0.44
C GLY A 273 -1.42 -29.20 -0.63
N ALA A 274 -1.33 -28.48 -1.76
CA ALA A 274 -2.19 -27.32 -2.04
C ALA A 274 -3.69 -27.66 -1.92
N ASN A 275 -4.43 -26.79 -1.22
CA ASN A 275 -5.86 -26.90 -1.10
C ASN A 275 -6.55 -26.43 -2.39
N MET A 276 -6.99 -27.38 -3.21
CA MET A 276 -7.60 -27.09 -4.51
C MET A 276 -8.89 -26.27 -4.40
N ALA A 277 -9.66 -26.41 -3.30
CA ALA A 277 -10.84 -25.58 -3.09
C ALA A 277 -10.46 -24.12 -2.82
N LEU A 278 -9.39 -23.89 -2.06
CA LEU A 278 -8.85 -22.55 -1.83
C LEU A 278 -8.29 -21.93 -3.12
N LEU A 279 -7.61 -22.71 -3.95
CA LEU A 279 -7.10 -22.26 -5.25
C LEU A 279 -8.22 -21.84 -6.21
N GLU A 280 -9.28 -22.65 -6.33
CA GLU A 280 -10.43 -22.30 -7.17
C GLU A 280 -11.17 -21.06 -6.66
N LEU A 281 -11.30 -20.94 -5.33
CA LEU A 281 -11.82 -19.72 -4.70
C LEU A 281 -10.96 -18.49 -5.05
N ALA A 282 -9.64 -18.59 -4.96
CA ALA A 282 -8.72 -17.49 -5.28
C ALA A 282 -8.85 -17.02 -6.73
N LYS A 283 -8.88 -17.95 -7.69
CA LYS A 283 -9.08 -17.63 -9.11
C LYS A 283 -10.42 -16.94 -9.34
N LEU A 284 -11.46 -17.44 -8.70
CA LEU A 284 -12.80 -16.89 -8.85
C LEU A 284 -12.88 -15.46 -8.31
N GLU A 285 -12.38 -15.24 -7.09
CA GLU A 285 -12.34 -13.93 -6.45
C GLU A 285 -11.47 -12.93 -7.21
N PHE A 286 -10.30 -13.36 -7.69
CA PHE A 286 -9.43 -12.53 -8.53
C PHE A 286 -10.16 -12.06 -9.80
N ASN A 287 -10.84 -12.97 -10.50
CA ASN A 287 -11.60 -12.65 -11.71
C ASN A 287 -12.80 -11.73 -11.42
N MET A 288 -13.47 -11.93 -10.28
CA MET A 288 -14.57 -11.07 -9.85
C MET A 288 -14.07 -9.65 -9.53
N ALA A 289 -13.01 -9.52 -8.74
CA ALA A 289 -12.38 -8.24 -8.45
C ALA A 289 -11.93 -7.56 -9.76
N GLN A 290 -11.24 -8.28 -10.65
CA GLN A 290 -10.82 -7.74 -11.95
C GLN A 290 -12.00 -7.22 -12.79
N SER A 291 -13.14 -7.90 -12.79
CA SER A 291 -14.35 -7.45 -13.51
C SER A 291 -14.86 -6.11 -12.97
N VAL A 292 -14.89 -5.95 -11.64
CA VAL A 292 -15.28 -4.68 -10.99
C VAL A 292 -14.28 -3.57 -11.31
N LEU A 293 -12.98 -3.86 -11.21
CA LEU A 293 -11.91 -2.91 -11.55
C LEU A 293 -11.98 -2.44 -13.01
N GLN A 294 -12.28 -3.36 -13.95
CA GLN A 294 -12.52 -3.00 -15.34
C GLN A 294 -13.74 -2.08 -15.49
N GLY A 295 -14.82 -2.34 -14.76
CA GLY A 295 -15.98 -1.45 -14.70
C GLY A 295 -15.64 -0.04 -14.20
N ASP A 296 -14.88 0.05 -13.11
CA ASP A 296 -14.43 1.31 -12.53
C ASP A 296 -13.51 2.09 -13.50
N LEU A 297 -12.59 1.39 -14.17
CA LEU A 297 -11.70 2.00 -15.17
C LEU A 297 -12.48 2.53 -16.38
N LYS A 298 -13.54 1.84 -16.81
CA LYS A 298 -14.42 2.33 -17.88
C LYS A 298 -15.17 3.60 -17.49
N VAL A 299 -15.62 3.69 -16.25
CA VAL A 299 -16.25 4.91 -15.72
C VAL A 299 -15.25 6.05 -15.67
N SER A 300 -14.06 5.80 -15.09
CA SER A 300 -12.99 6.78 -14.96
C SER A 300 -12.49 7.29 -16.31
N SER A 301 -12.37 6.41 -17.31
CA SER A 301 -11.97 6.79 -18.68
C SER A 301 -13.00 7.60 -19.43
N ARG A 302 -14.30 7.36 -19.25
CA ARG A 302 -15.34 8.27 -19.78
C ARG A 302 -15.26 9.63 -19.13
N TRP A 303 -15.13 9.67 -17.81
CA TRP A 303 -15.00 10.92 -17.07
C TRP A 303 -13.80 11.73 -17.58
N TRP A 304 -12.62 11.12 -17.66
CA TRP A 304 -11.41 11.80 -18.09
C TRP A 304 -11.48 12.30 -19.54
N ASN A 305 -11.99 11.47 -20.45
CA ASN A 305 -12.14 11.87 -21.85
C ASN A 305 -13.17 13.00 -22.02
N ASN A 306 -14.23 13.01 -21.20
CA ASN A 306 -15.24 14.09 -21.20
C ASN A 306 -14.70 15.41 -20.66
N LEU A 307 -13.71 15.38 -19.75
CA LEU A 307 -13.05 16.60 -19.27
C LEU A 307 -12.20 17.27 -20.37
N GLY A 308 -11.64 16.50 -21.31
CA GLY A 308 -10.84 17.05 -22.41
C GLY A 308 -9.47 17.60 -22.00
N LEU A 309 -9.13 17.59 -20.70
CA LEU A 309 -7.89 18.16 -20.16
C LEU A 309 -6.63 17.57 -20.79
N ALA A 310 -6.58 16.27 -21.08
CA ALA A 310 -5.42 15.67 -21.73
C ALA A 310 -5.09 16.28 -23.11
N LYS A 311 -6.10 16.78 -23.84
CA LYS A 311 -5.91 17.45 -25.13
C LYS A 311 -5.55 18.92 -24.96
N GLU A 312 -6.21 19.60 -24.02
CA GLU A 312 -5.98 21.01 -23.74
C GLU A 312 -4.59 21.23 -23.12
N LEU A 313 -4.21 20.39 -22.17
CA LEU A 313 -2.96 20.43 -21.42
C LEU A 313 -1.97 19.41 -21.98
N SER A 314 -1.75 19.45 -23.30
CA SER A 314 -0.89 18.49 -24.03
C SER A 314 0.59 18.46 -23.58
N PHE A 315 1.03 19.43 -22.77
CA PHE A 315 2.33 19.43 -22.13
C PHE A 315 2.42 18.48 -20.92
N SER A 316 1.28 18.10 -20.34
CA SER A 316 1.18 17.23 -19.16
C SER A 316 1.03 15.76 -19.54
N ARG A 317 1.33 14.88 -18.59
CA ARG A 317 1.20 13.43 -18.69
C ARG A 317 -0.28 13.02 -18.75
N ASP A 318 -0.67 12.36 -19.84
CA ASP A 318 -1.93 11.62 -19.90
C ASP A 318 -1.74 10.18 -19.36
N ARG A 319 -2.02 9.98 -18.06
CA ARG A 319 -1.69 8.76 -17.30
C ARG A 319 -2.86 8.24 -16.48
N LEU A 320 -4.07 8.28 -17.04
CA LEU A 320 -5.27 7.87 -16.33
C LEU A 320 -5.21 6.40 -15.86
N VAL A 321 -4.71 5.49 -16.70
CA VAL A 321 -4.68 4.05 -16.37
C VAL A 321 -3.66 3.78 -15.28
N GLU A 322 -2.49 4.43 -15.31
CA GLU A 322 -1.49 4.35 -14.25
C GLU A 322 -2.02 4.97 -12.95
N SER A 323 -2.71 6.10 -13.05
CA SER A 323 -3.39 6.77 -11.92
C SER A 323 -4.45 5.87 -11.29
N PHE A 324 -5.21 5.13 -12.11
CA PHE A 324 -6.15 4.11 -11.66
C PHE A 324 -5.46 2.90 -11.05
N PHE A 325 -4.41 2.39 -11.69
CA PHE A 325 -3.64 1.26 -11.20
C PHE A 325 -3.06 1.53 -9.80
N TRP A 326 -2.62 2.75 -9.53
CA TRP A 326 -2.19 3.18 -8.20
C TRP A 326 -3.30 3.05 -7.15
N THR A 327 -4.55 3.40 -7.49
CA THR A 327 -5.68 3.26 -6.55
C THR A 327 -6.09 1.81 -6.33
N VAL A 328 -5.92 0.95 -7.34
CA VAL A 328 -6.05 -0.51 -7.16
C VAL A 328 -5.05 -1.02 -6.13
N GLY A 329 -3.82 -0.49 -6.13
CA GLY A 329 -2.80 -0.84 -5.14
C GLY A 329 -3.19 -0.55 -3.70
N MET A 330 -3.97 0.51 -3.48
CA MET A 330 -4.44 0.90 -2.14
C MET A 330 -5.69 0.14 -1.71
N MET A 331 -6.60 -0.19 -2.64
CA MET A 331 -7.95 -0.67 -2.31
C MET A 331 -8.57 -1.44 -3.48
N PHE A 332 -8.10 -2.67 -3.71
CA PHE A 332 -8.59 -3.49 -4.82
C PHE A 332 -9.97 -4.11 -4.55
N GLU A 333 -10.41 -4.16 -3.29
CA GLU A 333 -11.61 -4.89 -2.89
C GLU A 333 -12.86 -4.28 -3.53
N PRO A 334 -13.79 -5.09 -4.08
CA PRO A 334 -14.97 -4.59 -4.80
C PRO A 334 -15.77 -3.50 -4.06
N ARG A 335 -15.88 -3.59 -2.73
CA ARG A 335 -16.59 -2.63 -1.87
C ARG A 335 -16.09 -1.19 -1.97
N PHE A 336 -14.84 -0.98 -2.38
CA PHE A 336 -14.21 0.35 -2.48
C PHE A 336 -14.29 0.98 -3.88
N SER A 337 -15.22 0.53 -4.75
CA SER A 337 -15.39 1.04 -6.12
C SER A 337 -15.50 2.57 -6.20
N SER A 338 -16.35 3.20 -5.39
CA SER A 338 -16.47 4.67 -5.38
C SER A 338 -15.16 5.34 -5.01
N CYS A 339 -14.57 4.95 -3.88
CA CYS A 339 -13.30 5.52 -3.40
C CYS A 339 -12.17 5.36 -4.43
N ARG A 340 -12.06 4.21 -5.10
CA ARG A 340 -11.10 4.02 -6.20
C ARG A 340 -11.29 5.03 -7.31
N LYS A 341 -12.52 5.19 -7.82
CA LYS A 341 -12.82 6.13 -8.91
C LYS A 341 -12.52 7.56 -8.49
N ASP A 342 -12.84 7.93 -7.26
CA ASP A 342 -12.62 9.29 -6.74
C ASP A 342 -11.14 9.58 -6.55
N LEU A 343 -10.40 8.65 -5.94
CA LEU A 343 -8.94 8.76 -5.83
C LEU A 343 -8.27 8.77 -7.20
N THR A 344 -8.79 8.07 -8.20
CA THR A 344 -8.25 8.12 -9.57
C THR A 344 -8.39 9.51 -10.17
N GLN A 345 -9.48 10.21 -9.87
CA GLN A 345 -9.65 11.60 -10.30
C GLN A 345 -8.62 12.49 -9.62
N VAL A 346 -8.47 12.35 -8.29
CA VAL A 346 -7.49 13.09 -7.49
C VAL A 346 -6.06 12.85 -8.00
N THR A 347 -5.66 11.60 -8.21
CA THR A 347 -4.30 11.27 -8.70
C THR A 347 -4.05 11.77 -10.12
N SER A 348 -5.08 11.77 -10.99
CA SER A 348 -4.99 12.35 -12.32
C SER A 348 -4.75 13.87 -12.27
N PHE A 349 -5.43 14.57 -11.35
CA PHE A 349 -5.22 16.00 -11.14
C PHE A 349 -3.86 16.30 -10.53
N ILE A 350 -3.43 15.53 -9.54
CA ILE A 350 -2.08 15.66 -8.96
C ILE A 350 -1.03 15.56 -10.05
N THR A 351 -1.16 14.60 -10.98
CA THR A 351 -0.22 14.44 -12.10
C THR A 351 -0.16 15.68 -13.00
N ILE A 352 -1.32 16.26 -13.35
CA ILE A 352 -1.37 17.49 -14.16
C ILE A 352 -0.75 18.67 -13.40
N ILE A 353 -1.10 18.83 -12.12
CA ILE A 353 -0.62 19.94 -11.30
C ILE A 353 0.88 19.84 -11.08
N ASP A 354 1.41 18.63 -10.82
CA ASP A 354 2.84 18.37 -10.73
C ASP A 354 3.58 18.88 -11.98
N ASP A 355 3.13 18.47 -13.18
CA ASP A 355 3.69 18.90 -14.47
C ASP A 355 3.57 20.41 -14.72
N ILE A 356 2.56 21.05 -14.13
CA ILE A 356 2.43 22.50 -14.17
C ILE A 356 3.53 23.16 -13.34
N TYR A 357 3.79 22.69 -12.12
CA TYR A 357 4.74 23.34 -11.22
C TYR A 357 6.20 23.05 -11.58
N ASP A 358 6.54 21.83 -11.97
CA ASP A 358 7.94 21.44 -12.16
C ASP A 358 8.44 21.61 -13.62
N VAL A 359 7.53 21.52 -14.61
CA VAL A 359 7.83 21.63 -16.04
C VAL A 359 7.28 22.92 -16.64
N TYR A 360 5.96 23.12 -16.67
CA TYR A 360 5.36 24.05 -17.64
C TYR A 360 5.23 25.52 -17.19
N GLY A 361 4.78 25.74 -15.95
CA GLY A 361 4.45 27.07 -15.42
C GLY A 361 5.68 27.95 -15.19
N THR A 362 5.52 29.26 -15.40
CA THR A 362 6.51 30.25 -14.94
C THR A 362 6.24 30.61 -13.49
N MET A 363 7.23 31.17 -12.79
CA MET A 363 7.07 31.56 -11.37
C MET A 363 5.85 32.46 -11.15
N ASP A 364 5.68 33.49 -11.97
CA ASP A 364 4.56 34.43 -11.87
C ASP A 364 3.20 33.75 -12.06
N GLU A 365 3.09 32.78 -12.99
CA GLU A 365 1.86 32.02 -13.19
C GLU A 365 1.57 31.06 -12.04
N LEU A 366 2.61 30.44 -11.48
CA LEU A 366 2.48 29.53 -10.35
C LEU A 366 2.06 30.28 -9.10
N GLU A 367 2.61 31.47 -8.82
CA GLU A 367 2.16 32.32 -7.71
C GLU A 367 0.68 32.67 -7.84
N LEU A 368 0.23 33.04 -9.05
CA LEU A 368 -1.20 33.31 -9.31
C LEU A 368 -2.06 32.06 -9.17
N PHE A 369 -1.57 30.90 -9.63
CA PHE A 369 -2.31 29.63 -9.53
C PHE A 369 -2.43 29.18 -8.07
N THR A 370 -1.36 29.29 -7.27
CA THR A 370 -1.37 29.01 -5.84
C THR A 370 -2.36 29.94 -5.11
N ASP A 371 -2.30 31.25 -5.35
CA ASP A 371 -3.22 32.22 -4.72
C ASP A 371 -4.69 31.93 -5.09
N ALA A 372 -4.97 31.54 -6.34
CA ALA A 372 -6.31 31.15 -6.77
C ALA A 372 -6.85 29.93 -6.01
N VAL A 373 -6.02 28.90 -5.83
CA VAL A 373 -6.36 27.68 -5.10
C VAL A 373 -6.59 27.98 -3.62
N GLU A 374 -5.70 28.77 -2.99
CA GLU A 374 -5.80 29.14 -1.57
C GLU A 374 -7.06 29.96 -1.25
N ARG A 375 -7.43 30.90 -2.13
CA ARG A 375 -8.61 31.75 -1.93
C ARG A 375 -9.92 31.08 -2.31
N TYR A 376 -9.87 29.87 -2.88
CA TYR A 376 -11.03 29.16 -3.41
C TYR A 376 -11.87 30.02 -4.37
N PHE A 377 -11.19 30.88 -5.14
CA PHE A 377 -11.82 31.87 -6.01
C PHE A 377 -11.53 31.55 -7.47
N LEU A 378 -12.56 31.56 -8.31
CA LEU A 378 -12.40 31.54 -9.76
C LEU A 378 -11.81 32.87 -10.20
N ILE A 379 -10.50 32.92 -10.34
CA ILE A 379 -9.83 34.09 -10.88
C ILE A 379 -10.20 34.19 -12.38
N ILE A 380 -11.14 35.08 -12.69
CA ILE A 380 -11.59 35.40 -14.06
C ILE A 380 -10.44 35.98 -14.92
N SER A 381 -9.30 36.35 -14.33
CA SER A 381 -8.15 36.92 -15.06
C SER A 381 -7.18 35.89 -15.65
N PHE A 382 -7.44 34.58 -15.57
CA PHE A 382 -6.66 33.59 -16.33
C PHE A 382 -7.13 33.57 -17.79
N GLN A 383 -6.40 34.23 -18.70
CA GLN A 383 -6.52 34.00 -20.15
C GLN A 383 -5.83 32.69 -20.60
N THR A 384 -5.41 31.83 -19.67
CA THR A 384 -4.56 30.65 -19.91
C THR A 384 -5.18 29.36 -19.35
N TRP A 385 -4.48 28.25 -19.59
CA TRP A 385 -4.73 26.88 -19.13
C TRP A 385 -5.16 26.74 -17.64
N GLY A 386 -4.78 27.68 -16.77
CA GLY A 386 -5.15 27.68 -15.35
C GLY A 386 -6.65 27.85 -15.08
N PHE A 387 -7.39 28.58 -15.91
CA PHE A 387 -8.82 28.84 -15.66
C PHE A 387 -9.66 27.56 -15.75
N HIS A 388 -9.51 26.80 -16.84
CA HIS A 388 -10.29 25.59 -17.05
C HIS A 388 -9.93 24.53 -16.00
N LEU A 389 -8.64 24.37 -15.70
CA LEU A 389 -8.19 23.46 -14.66
C LEU A 389 -8.75 23.83 -13.28
N CYS A 390 -8.67 25.10 -12.85
CA CYS A 390 -9.26 25.54 -11.57
C CYS A 390 -10.77 25.27 -11.51
N ASN A 391 -11.52 25.53 -12.58
CA ASN A 391 -12.95 25.22 -12.63
C ASN A 391 -13.22 23.73 -12.49
N VAL A 392 -12.47 22.90 -13.21
CA VAL A 392 -12.63 21.44 -13.17
C VAL A 392 -12.27 20.90 -11.78
N LEU A 393 -11.18 21.38 -11.17
CA LEU A 393 -10.78 21.02 -9.80
C LEU A 393 -11.87 21.40 -8.79
N PHE A 394 -12.35 22.64 -8.83
CA PHE A 394 -13.40 23.13 -7.93
C PHE A 394 -14.69 22.31 -8.04
N ASN A 395 -15.15 22.05 -9.27
CA ASN A 395 -16.34 21.24 -9.52
C ASN A 395 -16.16 19.80 -9.04
N CYS A 396 -14.97 19.23 -9.22
CA CYS A 396 -14.66 17.89 -8.75
C CYS A 396 -14.67 17.81 -7.22
N CYS A 397 -14.01 18.74 -6.53
CA CYS A 397 -14.03 18.83 -5.07
C CYS A 397 -15.44 19.03 -4.51
N THR A 398 -16.25 19.86 -5.17
CA THR A 398 -17.65 20.09 -4.78
C THR A 398 -18.48 18.82 -4.93
N ARG A 399 -18.31 18.05 -6.03
CA ARG A 399 -19.01 16.77 -6.19
C ARG A 399 -18.62 15.76 -5.11
N LEU A 400 -17.32 15.63 -4.85
CA LEU A 400 -16.79 14.67 -3.87
C LEU A 400 -17.27 14.95 -2.43
N THR A 401 -17.59 16.20 -2.11
CA THR A 401 -18.10 16.60 -0.78
C THR A 401 -19.61 16.50 -0.61
N VAL A 402 -20.37 16.47 -1.72
CA VAL A 402 -21.84 16.31 -1.69
C VAL A 402 -22.26 14.84 -1.75
N GLU A 403 -21.43 13.99 -2.34
CA GLU A 403 -21.70 12.54 -2.48
C GLU A 403 -21.14 11.69 -1.32
N SER A 404 -20.38 12.30 -0.40
CA SER A 404 -19.86 11.70 0.85
C SER A 404 -20.81 11.89 2.02
#